data_AF-M6Q8H3-F1
#
_entry.id   AF-M6Q8H3-F1
#
_cell.length_a   1.000
_cell.length_b   1.000
_cell.length_c   1.000
_cell.angle_alpha   90.00
_cell.angle_beta   90.00
_cell.angle_gamma   90.00
#
_symmetry.space_group_name_H-M   'P 1'
#
loop_
_entity.id
_entity.type
_entity.pdbx_description
1 polymer ?
#
loop_
_entity_poly.entity_id
_entity_poly.type
_entity_poly.pdbx_seq_one_letter_code
_entity_poly.pdbx_strand_id
1 'polypeptide(L)' 'MTTAERLISEGIQQGIEKGIEQEKLETAGKMLQKGIDLKTILEITGLTEQDLRDSDIMVRAGKTLWPQL' A
#
# COMPACT_ATOMS: atom_id res chain seq x y z
N MET A 1 13.35 7.68 30.25
CA MET A 1 13.59 7.62 28.79
C MET A 1 14.56 8.72 28.42
N THR A 2 15.68 8.37 27.79
CA THR A 2 16.64 9.34 27.24
C THR A 2 16.21 9.80 25.86
N THR A 3 16.79 10.90 25.38
CA THR A 3 16.56 11.37 24.00
C THR A 3 16.92 10.30 22.96
N ALA A 4 17.99 9.54 23.21
CA ALA A 4 18.43 8.46 22.33
C ALA A 4 17.41 7.31 22.27
N GLU A 5 16.90 6.87 23.43
CA GLU A 5 15.86 5.83 23.51
C GLU A 5 14.58 6.26 22.78
N ARG A 6 14.19 7.54 22.91
CA ARG A 6 13.01 8.08 22.22
C ARG A 6 13.20 8.06 20.69
N LEU A 7 14.34 8.52 20.19
CA LEU A 7 14.64 8.53 18.75
C LEU A 7 14.66 7.11 18.15
N ILE A 8 15.22 6.14 18.87
CA ILE A 8 15.22 4.74 18.43
C ILE A 8 13.79 4.20 18.38
N SER A 9 12.98 4.47 19.41
CA SER A 9 11.58 4.04 19.45
C SER A 9 10.75 4.64 18.32
N GLU A 10 10.91 5.95 18.05
CA GLU A 10 10.24 6.64 16.95
C GLU A 10 10.68 6.07 15.59
N GLY A 11 11.97 5.79 15.42
CA GLY A 11 12.50 5.19 14.18
C GLY A 11 11.95 3.78 13.93
N ILE A 12 11.87 2.95 14.97
CA ILE A 12 11.27 1.60 14.86
C ILE A 12 9.79 1.70 14.51
N GLN A 13 9.05 2.58 15.18
CA GLN A 13 7.63 2.77 14.92
C GLN A 13 7.38 3.21 13.46
N GLN A 14 8.12 4.21 12.98
CA GLN A 14 8.04 4.66 11.58
C GLN A 14 8.41 3.56 10.58
N GLY A 15 9.41 2.73 10.90
CA GLY A 15 9.81 1.60 10.06
C GLY A 15 8.69 0.55 9.94
N ILE A 16 8.05 0.21 11.06
CA ILE A 16 6.93 -0.73 11.10
C ILE A 16 5.74 -0.19 10.32
N GLU A 17 5.36 1.08 10.53
CA GLU A 17 4.25 1.72 9.82
C GLU A 17 4.46 1.70 8.30
N LYS A 18 5.64 2.11 7.83
CA LYS A 18 5.98 2.07 6.40
C LYS A 18 5.99 0.64 5.84
N GLY A 19 6.47 -0.33 6.60
CA GLY A 19 6.47 -1.73 6.20
C GLY A 19 5.07 -2.29 6.01
N ILE A 20 4.15 -1.97 6.92
CA ILE A 20 2.73 -2.37 6.84
C ILE A 20 2.07 -1.74 5.61
N GLU A 21 2.29 -0.45 5.36
CA GLU A 21 1.74 0.25 4.20
C GLU A 21 2.24 -0.36 2.88
N GLN A 22 3.54 -0.62 2.77
CA GLN A 22 4.13 -1.26 1.60
C GLN A 22 3.58 -2.67 1.34
N GLU A 23 3.39 -3.47 2.40
CA GLU A 23 2.85 -4.82 2.27
C GLU A 23 1.42 -4.81 1.75
N LYS A 24 0.56 -3.92 2.26
CA LYS A 24 -0.83 -3.77 1.77
C LYS A 24 -0.86 -3.47 0.28
N LEU A 25 -0.02 -2.53 -0.16
CA LEU A 25 0.11 -2.17 -1.57
C LEU A 25 0.55 -3.39 -2.39
N GLU A 26 1.64 -4.06 -2.01
CA GLU A 26 2.15 -5.23 -2.74
C GLU A 26 1.10 -6.36 -2.86
N THR A 27 0.38 -6.61 -1.77
CA THR A 27 -0.71 -7.58 -1.75
C THR A 27 -1.85 -7.18 -2.68
N ALA A 28 -2.28 -5.91 -2.68
CA ALA A 28 -3.25 -5.40 -3.66
C ALA A 28 -2.77 -5.58 -5.11
N GLY A 29 -1.49 -5.33 -5.38
CA GLY A 29 -0.90 -5.55 -6.70
C GLY A 29 -0.95 -7.00 -7.16
N LYS A 30 -0.61 -7.95 -6.27
CA LYS A 30 -0.72 -9.39 -6.55
C LYS A 30 -2.18 -9.80 -6.77
N MET A 31 -3.12 -9.24 -6.02
CA MET A 31 -4.54 -9.49 -6.19
C MET A 31 -5.05 -9.00 -7.56
N LEU A 32 -4.65 -7.79 -7.97
CA LEU A 32 -4.96 -7.25 -9.30
C LEU A 32 -4.42 -8.14 -10.42
N GLN A 33 -3.17 -8.61 -10.30
CA GLN A 33 -2.57 -9.54 -11.27
C GLN A 33 -3.30 -10.88 -11.36
N LYS A 34 -3.93 -11.31 -10.26
CA LYS A 34 -4.78 -12.52 -10.22
C LYS A 34 -6.21 -12.28 -10.72
N GLY A 35 -6.54 -11.06 -11.14
CA GLY A 35 -7.86 -10.70 -11.68
C GLY A 35 -8.93 -10.53 -10.61
N ILE A 36 -8.56 -10.32 -9.34
CA ILE A 36 -9.52 -9.98 -8.29
C ILE A 36 -10.04 -8.56 -8.57
N ASP A 37 -11.35 -8.36 -8.41
CA ASP A 37 -11.99 -7.08 -8.70
C ASP A 37 -11.59 -6.00 -7.68
N LEU A 38 -11.60 -4.75 -8.15
CA LEU A 38 -11.10 -3.61 -7.38
C LEU A 38 -11.86 -3.44 -6.06
N LYS A 39 -13.19 -3.59 -6.06
CA LYS A 39 -14.01 -3.40 -4.86
C LYS A 39 -13.60 -4.37 -3.75
N THR A 40 -13.44 -5.66 -4.09
CA THR A 40 -12.96 -6.68 -3.17
C THR A 40 -11.56 -6.37 -2.64
N ILE A 41 -10.66 -5.82 -3.46
CA ILE A 41 -9.31 -5.45 -3.04
C ILE A 41 -9.34 -4.30 -2.03
N LEU A 42 -10.10 -3.24 -2.29
CA LEU A 42 -10.24 -2.11 -1.37
C LEU A 42 -10.83 -2.56 -0.02
N GLU A 43 -11.84 -3.44 -0.05
CA GLU A 43 -12.46 -4.01 1.15
C GLU A 43 -11.47 -4.86 1.97
N ILE A 44 -10.68 -5.74 1.34
CA ILE A 44 -9.76 -6.64 2.05
C ILE A 44 -8.53 -5.89 2.60
N THR A 45 -7.94 -5.01 1.79
CA THR A 45 -6.69 -4.34 2.15
C THR A 45 -6.90 -3.10 3.02
N GLY A 46 -8.13 -2.57 3.00
CA GLY A 46 -8.47 -1.29 3.62
C GLY A 46 -7.81 -0.10 2.91
N LEU A 47 -7.33 -0.29 1.69
CA LEU A 47 -6.81 0.77 0.84
C LEU A 47 -7.96 1.51 0.16
N THR A 48 -7.69 2.74 -0.24
CA THR A 48 -8.55 3.56 -1.08
C THR A 48 -8.10 3.49 -2.53
N GLU A 49 -8.96 3.93 -3.45
CA GLU A 49 -8.56 4.10 -4.85
C GLU A 49 -7.39 5.07 -5.00
N GLN A 50 -7.33 6.09 -4.14
CA GLN A 50 -6.25 7.08 -4.17
C GLN A 50 -4.92 6.44 -3.77
N ASP A 51 -4.90 5.59 -2.74
CA ASP A 51 -3.68 4.87 -2.33
C ASP A 51 -3.12 4.02 -3.48
N LEU A 52 -4.00 3.38 -4.26
CA LEU A 52 -3.58 2.61 -5.42
C LEU A 52 -3.10 3.49 -6.58
N ARG A 53 -3.73 4.65 -6.81
CA ARG A 53 -3.34 5.61 -7.86
C ARG A 53 -1.98 6.25 -7.58
N ASP A 54 -1.74 6.60 -6.32
CA ASP A 54 -0.48 7.21 -5.89
C ASP A 54 0.65 6.17 -5.81
N SER A 55 0.30 4.88 -5.80
CA SER A 55 1.25 3.77 -5.89
C SER A 55 1.64 3.42 -7.33
N ASP A 56 2.89 3.01 -7.53
CA ASP A 56 3.39 2.50 -8.83
C ASP A 56 2.84 1.10 -9.20
N ILE A 57 1.98 0.52 -8.36
CA ILE A 57 1.48 -0.85 -8.54
C ILE A 57 0.54 -0.99 -9.72
N MET A 58 -0.23 0.06 -10.03
CA MET A 58 -1.12 0.06 -11.20
C MET A 58 -0.34 0.00 -12.52
N VAL A 59 0.81 0.67 -12.58
CA VAL A 59 1.72 0.63 -13.74
C VAL A 59 2.32 -0.77 -13.88
N ARG A 60 2.80 -1.35 -12.77
CA ARG A 60 3.39 -2.71 -12.75
C ARG A 60 2.38 -3.82 -13.07
N ALA A 61 1.10 -3.60 -12.79
CA ALA A 61 0.02 -4.53 -13.13
C ALA A 61 -0.43 -4.45 -14.60
N GLY A 62 0.20 -3.59 -15.42
CA GLY A 62 -0.12 -3.44 -16.85
C GLY A 62 -1.42 -2.69 -17.14
N LYS A 63 -1.97 -1.96 -16.16
CA LYS A 63 -3.20 -1.16 -16.32
C LYS A 63 -2.81 0.29 -16.62
N THR A 64 -2.32 0.55 -17.84
CA THR A 64 -1.70 1.84 -18.20
C THR A 64 -2.64 2.96 -18.63
N LEU A 65 -3.96 2.78 -18.60
CA LEU A 65 -4.91 3.83 -19.00
C LEU A 65 -6.17 3.74 -18.14
N TRP A 66 -6.30 4.61 -17.14
CA TRP A 66 -7.57 4.80 -16.46
C TRP A 66 -8.06 6.25 -16.51
N PRO A 67 -8.89 6.61 -17.51
CA PRO A 67 -9.62 7.87 -17.47
C PRO A 67 -10.99 7.76 -16.78
N GLN A 68 -11.59 6.56 -16.59
CA GLN A 68 -12.98 6.46 -16.09
C GLN A 68 -13.25 5.24 -15.19
N LEU A 69 -12.82 5.32 -13.93
CA LEU A 69 -13.57 4.71 -12.82
C LEU A 69 -14.34 5.85 -12.18
#